data_AF-A0A1M4MIF3-F1
#
_entry.id   AF-A0A1M4MIF3-F1
#
_cell.length_a   1.000
_cell.length_b   1.000
_cell.length_c   1.000
_cell.angle_alpha   90.00
_cell.angle_beta   90.00
_cell.angle_gamma   90.00
#
_symmetry.space_group_name_H-M   'P 1'
#
loop_
_entity.id
_entity.type
_entity.pdbx_description
1 polymer ?
#
loop_
_entity_poly.entity_id
_entity_poly.type
_entity_poly.pdbx_seq_one_letter_code
_entity_poly.pdbx_strand_id
1 'polypeptide(L)'
;MRITVVGGGYVGLVTGACFAELGHTVDIVEIDAGKAAAINAGRAPIHERGLDALLERHAGKRLRAGTDYDPVAAADLSFICVGTPPAADGSADLSMVAAASRSIGEALRDGNGLHTVVVKSTVPPGTTESGASI
;
A
#
# COMPACT_ATOMS: atom_id res chain seq x y z
N MET A 1 7.72 12.74 -5.86
CA MET A 1 7.49 11.36 -6.28
C MET A 1 6.03 11.01 -6.07
N ARG A 2 5.49 10.16 -6.94
CA ARG A 2 4.22 9.47 -6.77
C ARG A 2 4.49 8.10 -6.17
N ILE A 3 3.79 7.76 -5.09
CA ILE A 3 4.02 6.53 -4.33
C ILE A 3 2.68 5.82 -4.17
N THR A 4 2.60 4.57 -4.59
CA THR A 4 1.46 3.71 -4.27
C THR A 4 1.78 2.90 -3.03
N VAL A 5 0.84 2.78 -2.09
CA VAL A 5 0.95 1.92 -0.91
C VAL A 5 -0.19 0.92 -0.91
N VAL A 6 0.12 -0.36 -1.05
CA VAL A 6 -0.85 -1.45 -1.07
C VAL A 6 -1.07 -1.97 0.34
N GLY A 7 -2.30 -1.82 0.83
CA GLY A 7 -2.73 -2.07 2.20
C GLY A 7 -2.82 -0.79 3.02
N GLY A 8 -4.04 -0.37 3.37
CA GLY A 8 -4.36 0.78 4.24
C GLY A 8 -4.52 0.41 5.72
N GLY A 9 -3.92 -0.70 6.15
CA GLY A 9 -3.78 -1.05 7.57
C GLY A 9 -2.77 -0.16 8.29
N TYR A 10 -2.45 -0.49 9.55
CA TYR A 10 -1.56 0.32 10.39
C TYR A 10 -0.23 0.70 9.73
N VAL A 11 0.51 -0.28 9.20
CA VAL A 11 1.82 -0.03 8.58
C VAL A 11 1.69 0.85 7.34
N GLY A 12 0.77 0.50 6.43
CA GLY A 12 0.66 1.17 5.15
C GLY A 12 0.06 2.57 5.25
N LEU A 13 -1.02 2.76 6.04
CA LEU A 13 -1.65 4.06 6.19
C LEU A 13 -0.74 5.07 6.88
N VAL A 14 -0.07 4.68 7.97
CA VAL A 14 0.90 5.56 8.65
C VAL A 14 2.06 5.89 7.71
N THR A 15 2.61 4.90 7.00
CA THR A 15 3.69 5.13 6.03
C THR A 15 3.26 6.12 4.94
N GLY A 16 2.09 5.93 4.35
CA GLY A 16 1.57 6.79 3.30
C GLY A 16 1.25 8.21 3.78
N ALA A 17 0.66 8.35 4.97
CA ALA A 17 0.41 9.66 5.57
C ALA A 17 1.72 10.42 5.84
N CYS A 18 2.76 9.73 6.32
CA CYS A 18 4.09 10.31 6.50
C CYS A 18 4.73 10.71 5.16
N PHE A 19 4.60 9.90 4.11
CA PHE A 19 5.08 10.29 2.77
C PHE A 19 4.35 11.53 2.24
N ALA A 20 3.04 11.64 2.45
CA ALA A 20 2.28 12.82 2.06
C ALA A 20 2.74 14.08 2.82
N GLU A 21 3.00 13.96 4.13
CA GLU A 21 3.58 15.01 4.97
C GLU A 21 4.96 15.46 4.47
N LEU A 22 5.79 14.52 4.02
CA LEU A 22 7.09 14.79 3.42
C LEU A 22 7.01 15.37 2.00
N GLY A 23 5.81 15.59 1.46
CA GLY A 23 5.58 16.27 0.18
C GLY A 23 5.47 15.35 -1.03
N HIS A 24 5.34 14.03 -0.83
CA HIS A 24 5.05 13.09 -1.92
C HIS A 24 3.55 13.09 -2.26
N THR A 25 3.20 12.60 -3.45
CA THR A 25 1.81 12.27 -3.80
C THR A 25 1.63 10.78 -3.56
N VAL A 26 0.59 10.42 -2.82
CA VAL A 26 0.40 9.07 -2.28
C VAL A 26 -0.99 8.57 -2.62
N ASP A 27 -1.05 7.37 -3.19
CA ASP A 27 -2.28 6.63 -3.43
C ASP A 27 -2.25 5.34 -2.59
N ILE A 28 -3.18 5.22 -1.65
CA ILE A 28 -3.37 4.02 -0.81
C ILE A 28 -4.33 3.08 -1.55
N VAL A 29 -3.88 1.87 -1.87
CA VAL A 29 -4.75 0.79 -2.34
C VAL A 29 -5.26 0.03 -1.11
N GLU A 30 -6.54 0.15 -0.83
CA GLU A 30 -7.22 -0.46 0.32
C GLU A 30 -8.45 -1.24 -0.17
N ILE A 31 -8.49 -2.54 0.13
CA ILE A 31 -9.54 -3.44 -0.36
C ILE A 31 -10.90 -3.18 0.29
N ASP A 32 -10.92 -2.66 1.52
CA ASP A 32 -12.13 -2.26 2.21
C ASP A 32 -12.54 -0.85 1.78
N ALA A 33 -13.55 -0.77 0.91
CA ALA A 33 -14.09 0.49 0.41
C ALA A 33 -14.56 1.45 1.52
N GLY A 34 -15.01 0.92 2.66
CA GLY A 34 -15.40 1.72 3.82
C GLY A 34 -14.19 2.40 4.48
N LYS A 35 -13.07 1.67 4.62
CA LYS A 35 -11.81 2.25 5.11
C LYS A 35 -11.23 3.25 4.13
N ALA A 36 -11.25 2.96 2.82
CA ALA A 36 -10.82 3.89 1.79
C ALA A 36 -11.63 5.20 1.85
N ALA A 37 -12.95 5.11 1.97
CA ALA A 37 -13.82 6.27 2.13
C ALA A 37 -13.53 7.07 3.42
N ALA A 38 -13.26 6.38 4.54
CA ALA A 38 -12.86 7.04 5.79
C ALA A 38 -11.55 7.82 5.65
N ILE A 39 -10.53 7.20 5.04
CA ILE A 39 -9.23 7.82 4.77
C ILE A 39 -9.40 9.08 3.90
N ASN A 40 -10.18 8.99 2.82
CA ASN A 40 -10.47 10.13 1.94
C ASN A 40 -11.26 11.24 2.64
N ALA A 41 -12.02 10.91 3.67
CA ALA A 41 -12.72 11.87 4.52
C ALA A 41 -11.85 12.44 5.66
N GLY A 42 -10.54 12.16 5.66
CA GLY A 42 -9.61 12.63 6.68
C GLY A 42 -9.70 11.89 8.01
N ARG A 43 -10.36 10.72 8.07
CA ARG A 43 -10.56 9.94 9.30
C ARG A 43 -9.77 8.65 9.29
N ALA A 44 -9.03 8.38 10.34
CA ALA A 44 -8.26 7.16 10.49
C ALA A 44 -9.20 5.97 10.79
N PRO A 45 -9.14 4.86 10.03
CA PRO A 45 -9.86 3.62 10.33
C PRO A 45 -9.22 2.81 11.46
N ILE A 46 -8.16 3.33 12.08
CA ILE A 46 -7.38 2.72 13.16
C ILE A 46 -7.05 3.76 14.22
N HIS A 47 -6.80 3.32 15.44
CA HIS A 47 -6.34 4.21 16.51
C HIS A 47 -4.81 4.38 16.44
N GLU A 48 -4.36 5.57 16.02
CA GLU A 48 -2.96 5.98 16.10
C GLU A 48 -2.90 7.48 16.41
N ARG A 49 -2.04 7.87 17.35
CA ARG A 49 -2.02 9.23 17.88
C ARG A 49 -1.50 10.21 16.81
N GLY A 50 -2.36 11.14 16.41
CA GLY A 50 -2.03 12.19 15.45
C GLY A 50 -2.23 11.80 13.98
N LEU A 51 -2.68 10.57 13.70
CA LEU A 51 -2.97 10.13 12.34
C LEU A 51 -4.15 10.88 11.73
N ASP A 52 -5.24 11.10 12.47
CA ASP A 52 -6.38 11.90 12.00
C ASP A 52 -5.94 13.30 11.53
N ALA A 53 -5.12 13.98 12.33
CA ALA A 53 -4.62 15.31 11.97
C ALA A 53 -3.74 15.30 10.70
N LEU A 54 -2.99 14.21 10.45
CA LEU A 54 -2.25 14.03 9.19
C LEU A 54 -3.20 13.81 8.01
N LEU A 55 -4.22 12.96 8.18
CA LEU A 55 -5.19 12.66 7.13
C LEU A 55 -6.04 13.89 6.80
N GLU A 56 -6.51 14.66 7.77
CA GLU A 56 -7.23 15.93 7.54
C GLU A 56 -6.42 16.92 6.70
N ARG A 57 -5.09 16.97 6.89
CA ARG A 57 -4.22 17.87 6.11
C ARG A 57 -4.08 17.43 4.66
N HIS A 58 -3.97 16.13 4.42
CA HIS A 58 -3.48 15.57 3.14
C HIS A 58 -4.52 14.84 2.30
N ALA A 59 -5.59 14.32 2.89
CA ALA A 59 -6.66 13.62 2.20
C ALA A 59 -7.27 14.50 1.09
N GLY A 60 -7.42 13.93 -0.11
CA GLY A 60 -7.88 14.63 -1.31
C GLY A 60 -6.84 15.56 -1.95
N LYS A 61 -5.73 15.87 -1.26
CA LYS A 61 -4.61 16.69 -1.75
C LYS A 61 -3.46 15.79 -2.19
N ARG A 62 -2.59 15.45 -1.23
CA ARG A 62 -1.39 14.62 -1.43
C ARG A 62 -1.63 13.15 -1.12
N LEU A 63 -2.73 12.82 -0.45
CA LEU A 63 -3.09 11.45 -0.11
C LEU A 63 -4.49 11.15 -0.63
N ARG A 64 -4.65 10.03 -1.34
CA ARG A 64 -5.93 9.47 -1.76
C ARG A 64 -5.96 7.99 -1.43
N ALA A 65 -7.15 7.44 -1.23
CA ALA A 65 -7.35 6.01 -1.05
C ALA A 65 -8.37 5.48 -2.06
N GLY A 66 -8.14 4.28 -2.59
CA GLY A 66 -9.02 3.61 -3.54
C GLY A 66 -8.87 2.10 -3.43
N THR A 67 -9.75 1.37 -4.12
CA THR A 67 -9.71 -0.11 -4.16
C THR A 67 -9.00 -0.64 -5.39
N ASP A 68 -8.85 0.19 -6.43
CA ASP A 68 -8.20 -0.15 -7.69
C ASP A 68 -6.69 0.06 -7.65
N TYR A 69 -5.99 -0.60 -8.57
CA TYR A 69 -4.53 -0.54 -8.72
C TYR A 69 -4.09 0.42 -9.83
N ASP A 70 -5.01 1.15 -10.48
CA ASP A 70 -4.71 2.06 -11.58
C ASP A 70 -3.60 3.09 -11.24
N PRO A 71 -3.50 3.63 -10.00
CA PRO A 71 -2.43 4.56 -9.65
C PRO A 71 -1.02 3.99 -9.78
N VAL A 72 -0.84 2.66 -9.72
CA VAL A 72 0.46 1.98 -9.84
C VAL A 72 1.16 2.36 -11.15
N ALA A 73 0.44 2.43 -12.27
CA ALA A 73 1.03 2.72 -13.58
C ALA A 73 1.70 4.10 -13.68
N ALA A 74 1.29 5.04 -12.81
CA ALA A 74 1.82 6.40 -12.75
C ALA A 74 2.72 6.64 -11.53
N ALA A 75 2.96 5.63 -10.69
CA ALA A 75 3.78 5.75 -9.49
C ALA A 75 5.26 5.49 -9.81
N ASP A 76 6.14 6.16 -9.08
CA ASP A 76 7.58 5.89 -9.15
C ASP A 76 7.93 4.63 -8.33
N LEU A 77 7.16 4.38 -7.27
CA LEU A 77 7.37 3.34 -6.26
C LEU A 77 6.04 2.73 -5.81
N SER A 78 6.00 1.41 -5.63
CA SER A 78 4.89 0.71 -4.97
C SER A 78 5.37 -0.01 -3.71
N PHE A 79 4.78 0.32 -2.57
CA PHE A 79 5.02 -0.37 -1.30
C PHE A 79 3.97 -1.45 -1.07
N ILE A 80 4.39 -2.66 -0.73
CA ILE A 80 3.50 -3.74 -0.26
C ILE A 80 3.52 -3.73 1.27
N CYS A 81 2.37 -3.38 1.87
CA CYS A 81 2.15 -3.20 3.30
C CYS A 81 0.97 -4.05 3.81
N VAL A 82 0.71 -5.18 3.16
CA VAL A 82 -0.38 -6.11 3.51
C VAL A 82 0.01 -7.05 4.66
N GLY A 83 -0.98 -7.71 5.24
CA GLY A 83 -0.78 -8.65 6.34
C GLY A 83 -0.12 -9.95 5.91
N THR A 84 0.61 -10.55 6.86
CA THR A 84 1.25 -11.87 6.74
C THR A 84 0.95 -12.68 8.01
N PRO A 85 -0.33 -13.03 8.24
CA PRO A 85 -0.73 -13.75 9.45
C PRO A 85 -0.11 -15.16 9.49
N PRO A 86 -0.07 -15.82 10.65
CA PRO A 86 0.36 -17.21 10.73
C PRO A 86 -0.65 -18.13 10.02
N ALA A 87 -0.14 -19.07 9.22
CA ALA A 87 -0.90 -20.19 8.67
C ALA A 87 -1.17 -21.25 9.75
N ALA A 88 -1.94 -22.29 9.39
CA ALA A 88 -2.32 -23.35 10.32
C ALA A 88 -1.12 -24.12 10.92
N ASP A 89 0.00 -24.18 10.21
CA ASP A 89 1.26 -24.81 10.65
C ASP A 89 2.23 -23.81 11.32
N GLY A 90 1.82 -22.55 11.49
CA GLY A 90 2.63 -21.48 12.08
C GLY A 90 3.60 -20.79 11.12
N SER A 91 3.68 -21.22 9.86
CA SER A 91 4.42 -20.49 8.82
C SER A 91 3.74 -19.15 8.49
N ALA A 92 4.45 -18.23 7.85
CA ALA A 92 3.84 -16.98 7.40
C ALA A 92 2.96 -17.22 6.17
N ASP A 93 1.69 -16.83 6.22
CA ASP A 93 0.81 -16.80 5.05
C ASP A 93 1.19 -15.62 4.14
N LEU A 94 1.68 -15.93 2.95
CA LEU A 94 2.13 -14.96 1.95
C LEU A 94 1.09 -14.70 0.85
N SER A 95 -0.11 -15.25 0.95
CA SER A 95 -1.17 -15.14 -0.07
C SER A 95 -1.49 -13.68 -0.41
N MET A 96 -1.60 -12.81 0.59
CA MET A 96 -1.87 -11.37 0.38
C MET A 96 -0.71 -10.66 -0.32
N VAL A 97 0.53 -11.01 0.03
CA VAL A 97 1.73 -10.44 -0.61
C VAL A 97 1.77 -10.86 -2.07
N ALA A 98 1.55 -12.15 -2.37
CA ALA A 98 1.51 -12.67 -3.73
C ALA A 98 0.39 -12.03 -4.58
N ALA A 99 -0.81 -11.86 -4.00
CA ALA A 99 -1.92 -11.19 -4.66
C ALA A 99 -1.59 -9.71 -4.97
N ALA A 100 -1.02 -8.98 -4.00
CA ALA A 100 -0.58 -7.60 -4.21
C ALA A 100 0.48 -7.49 -5.31
N SER A 101 1.48 -8.38 -5.31
CA SER A 101 2.52 -8.44 -6.35
C SER A 101 1.92 -8.68 -7.73
N ARG A 102 0.97 -9.62 -7.85
CA ARG A 102 0.29 -9.90 -9.12
C ARG A 102 -0.48 -8.69 -9.62
N SER A 103 -1.29 -8.05 -8.77
CA SER A 103 -2.08 -6.88 -9.16
C SER A 103 -1.19 -5.69 -9.55
N ILE A 104 -0.05 -5.50 -8.88
CA ILE A 104 0.97 -4.53 -9.30
C ILE A 104 1.51 -4.89 -10.69
N GLY A 105 1.88 -6.15 -10.93
CA GLY A 105 2.37 -6.63 -12.23
C GLY A 105 1.35 -6.44 -13.35
N GLU A 106 0.07 -6.73 -13.10
CA GLU A 106 -1.02 -6.51 -14.05
C GLU A 106 -1.20 -5.04 -14.38
N ALA A 107 -1.17 -4.15 -13.38
CA ALA A 107 -1.26 -2.70 -13.58
C ALA A 107 -0.08 -2.11 -14.36
N LEU A 108 1.09 -2.76 -14.30
CA LEU A 108 2.30 -2.37 -15.02
C LEU A 108 2.46 -3.02 -16.39
N ARG A 109 1.61 -4.01 -16.75
CA ARG A 109 1.80 -4.87 -17.92
C ARG A 109 1.97 -4.10 -19.23
N ASP A 110 1.21 -3.03 -19.39
CA ASP A 110 1.18 -2.25 -20.64
C ASP A 110 2.16 -1.04 -20.57
N GLY A 111 2.90 -0.90 -19.46
CA GLY A 111 3.91 0.13 -19.23
C GLY A 111 5.31 -0.33 -19.61
N ASN A 112 6.13 0.60 -20.14
CA ASN A 112 7.47 0.30 -20.64
C ASN A 112 8.58 0.88 -19.74
N GLY A 113 8.21 1.36 -18.55
CA GLY A 113 9.10 2.06 -17.62
C GLY A 113 9.65 1.14 -16.54
N LEU A 114 10.79 1.55 -15.95
CA LEU A 114 11.28 0.93 -14.74
C LEU A 114 10.36 1.29 -13.57
N HIS A 115 9.88 0.28 -12.85
CA HIS A 115 9.08 0.44 -11.64
C HIS A 115 9.78 -0.19 -10.45
N THR A 116 9.78 0.49 -9.30
CA THR A 116 10.38 -0.06 -8.07
C THR A 116 9.29 -0.57 -7.12
N VAL A 117 9.37 -1.86 -6.78
CA VAL A 117 8.49 -2.48 -5.77
C VAL A 117 9.26 -2.66 -4.47
N VAL A 118 8.67 -2.23 -3.34
CA VAL A 118 9.26 -2.33 -2.01
C VAL A 118 8.36 -3.17 -1.12
N VAL A 119 8.87 -4.31 -0.64
CA VAL A 119 8.15 -5.15 0.33
C VAL A 119 8.42 -4.62 1.74
N LYS A 120 7.37 -4.10 2.39
CA LYS A 120 7.43 -3.62 3.77
C LYS A 120 6.70 -4.53 4.76
N SER A 121 5.80 -5.37 4.27
CA SER A 121 5.26 -6.53 5.01
C SER A 121 6.40 -7.36 5.62
N THR A 122 6.17 -7.94 6.80
CA THR A 122 7.12 -8.86 7.44
C THR A 122 7.09 -10.20 6.73
N VAL A 123 8.15 -10.52 5.99
CA VAL A 123 8.24 -11.74 5.20
C VAL A 123 9.49 -12.55 5.57
N PRO A 124 9.48 -13.88 5.39
CA PRO A 124 10.69 -14.70 5.50
C PRO A 124 11.80 -14.25 4.53
N PRO A 125 13.08 -14.55 4.84
CA PRO A 125 14.18 -14.35 3.89
C PRO A 125 13.91 -15.06 2.55
N GLY A 126 14.29 -14.41 1.44
CA GLY A 126 14.10 -14.94 0.08
C GLY A 126 12.72 -14.67 -0.53
N THR A 127 11.73 -14.20 0.24
CA THR A 127 10.38 -13.90 -0.28
C THR A 127 10.38 -12.78 -1.31
N THR A 128 11.15 -11.72 -1.12
CA THR A 128 11.20 -10.58 -2.06
C THR A 128 11.71 -10.99 -3.44
N GLU A 129 12.72 -11.87 -3.50
CA GLU A 129 13.30 -12.37 -4.75
C GLU A 129 12.37 -13.37 -5.44
N SER A 130 11.76 -14.26 -4.65
CA SER A 130 10.84 -15.30 -5.14
C SER A 130 9.48 -14.75 -5.53
N GLY A 131 9.07 -13.60 -4.98
CA GLY A 131 7.83 -12.91 -5.32
C GLY A 131 7.82 -12.32 -6.74
N ALA A 132 8.99 -12.16 -7.36
CA ALA A 132 9.13 -11.76 -8.77
C ALA A 132 8.92 -12.93 -9.76
N SER A 133 8.76 -14.16 -9.26
CA SER A 133 8.56 -15.38 -10.06
C SER A 133 7.21 -16.07 -9.83
N ILE A 134 6.24 -15.39 -9.20
CA ILE A 134 4.84 -15.85 -9.02
C ILE A 134 3.90 -15.19 -10.03
#